data_AF-A0AAV3STV7-F1
#
_entry.id   AF-A0AAV3STV7-F1
#
_cell.length_a   1.000
_cell.length_b   1.000
_cell.length_c   1.000
_cell.angle_alpha   90.00
_cell.angle_beta   90.00
_cell.angle_gamma   90.00
#
_symmetry.space_group_name_H-M   'P 1'
#
loop_
_entity.id
_entity.type
_entity.pdbx_description
1 polymer ?
#
loop_
_entity_poly.entity_id
_entity_poly.type
_entity_poly.pdbx_seq_one_letter_code
_entity_poly.pdbx_strand_id
1 'polypeptide(L)'
;MTNFHPDRIAALRDITDEFATPIADEATTLVDGGIAVETWLRDRTVKAVSKTALLRRATRRLIGGDEVWTDCYPDIERISLVGVSSIPAPEVDFLHGLCTATTADIELHLRPGTSEYLTTRLPDLLSIDYPGREVNL
;
A
#
# COMPACT_ATOMS: atom_id res chain seq x y z
N MET A 1 7.11 -5.09 -0.49
CA MET A 1 6.60 -4.40 -1.69
C MET A 1 6.35 -2.95 -1.35
N THR A 2 6.70 -2.02 -2.23
CA THR A 2 6.62 -0.55 -2.01
C THR A 2 5.23 0.04 -2.32
N ASN A 3 4.30 -0.77 -2.84
CA ASN A 3 3.04 -0.32 -3.45
C ASN A 3 3.23 0.74 -4.56
N PHE A 4 4.45 0.90 -5.07
CA PHE A 4 4.87 1.99 -5.96
C PHE A 4 4.68 3.39 -5.36
N HIS A 5 4.59 3.50 -4.03
CA HIS A 5 4.50 4.78 -3.35
C HIS A 5 5.80 5.57 -3.53
N PRO A 6 5.76 6.88 -3.86
CA PRO A 6 6.96 7.69 -4.09
C PRO A 6 8.02 7.54 -2.99
N ASP A 7 7.64 7.71 -1.73
CA ASP A 7 8.59 7.67 -0.61
C ASP A 7 9.20 6.27 -0.40
N ARG A 8 8.42 5.21 -0.63
CA ARG A 8 8.90 3.82 -0.50
C ARG A 8 9.80 3.43 -1.67
N ILE A 9 9.57 4.01 -2.85
CA ILE A 9 10.44 3.84 -4.03
C ILE A 9 11.73 4.64 -3.83
N ALA A 10 11.67 5.87 -3.31
CA ALA A 10 12.85 6.66 -2.98
C ALA A 10 13.73 5.93 -1.97
N ALA A 11 13.15 5.47 -0.86
CA ALA A 11 13.89 4.69 0.14
C ALA A 11 14.48 3.39 -0.43
N LEU A 12 13.79 2.74 -1.38
CA LEU A 12 14.35 1.56 -2.06
C LEU A 12 15.55 1.95 -2.94
N ARG A 13 15.47 3.07 -3.67
CA ARG A 13 16.56 3.57 -4.50
C ARG A 13 17.79 3.97 -3.67
N ASP A 14 17.57 4.64 -2.55
CA ASP A 14 18.66 5.01 -1.62
C ASP A 14 19.45 3.77 -1.18
N ILE A 15 18.75 2.67 -0.86
CA ILE A 15 19.40 1.40 -0.48
C ILE A 15 20.16 0.79 -1.67
N THR A 16 19.59 0.83 -2.88
CA THR A 16 20.26 0.24 -4.06
C THR A 16 21.49 1.03 -4.50
N ASP A 17 21.51 2.34 -4.27
CA ASP A 17 22.63 3.22 -4.58
C ASP A 17 23.83 2.98 -3.64
N GLU A 18 23.63 2.38 -2.46
CA GLU A 18 24.71 1.99 -1.54
C GLU A 18 25.51 0.76 -2.04
N PHE A 19 25.02 0.04 -3.05
CA PHE A 19 25.72 -1.12 -3.59
C PHE A 19 26.94 -0.71 -4.44
N ALA A 20 27.95 -1.59 -4.46
CA ALA A 20 29.08 -1.40 -5.37
C ALA A 20 28.68 -1.74 -6.82
N THR A 21 29.16 -0.96 -7.79
CA THR A 21 29.07 -1.31 -9.22
C THR A 21 29.70 -2.69 -9.47
N PRO A 22 29.08 -3.57 -10.29
CA PRO A 22 27.91 -3.33 -11.16
C PRO A 22 26.54 -3.57 -10.51
N ILE A 23 26.49 -3.92 -9.23
CA ILE A 23 25.25 -4.32 -8.55
C ILE A 23 24.28 -3.15 -8.43
N ALA A 24 24.77 -1.94 -8.15
CA ALA A 24 23.94 -0.73 -8.11
C ALA A 24 23.24 -0.48 -9.46
N ASP A 25 23.97 -0.52 -10.58
CA ASP A 25 23.42 -0.28 -11.92
C ASP A 25 22.33 -1.32 -12.28
N GLU A 26 22.58 -2.59 -11.94
CA GLU A 26 21.62 -3.67 -12.15
C GLU A 26 20.37 -3.48 -11.27
N ALA A 27 20.54 -3.14 -9.99
CA ALA A 27 19.44 -2.92 -9.06
C ALA A 27 18.55 -1.75 -9.50
N THR A 28 19.15 -0.62 -9.92
CA THR A 28 18.43 0.53 -10.47
C THR A 28 17.67 0.15 -11.73
N THR A 29 18.30 -0.61 -12.63
CA THR A 29 17.65 -1.11 -13.86
C THR A 29 16.43 -1.98 -13.53
N LEU A 30 16.50 -2.84 -12.52
CA LEU A 30 15.39 -3.68 -12.09
C LEU A 30 14.25 -2.88 -11.46
N VAL A 31 14.55 -1.90 -10.61
CA VAL A 31 13.55 -1.02 -9.98
C VAL A 31 12.82 -0.21 -11.05
N ASP A 32 13.56 0.47 -11.93
CA ASP A 32 12.99 1.32 -12.98
C ASP A 32 12.24 0.50 -14.03
N GLY A 33 12.77 -0.66 -14.42
CA GLY A 33 12.10 -1.59 -15.31
C GLY A 33 10.76 -2.09 -14.74
N GLY A 34 10.72 -2.41 -13.45
CA GLY A 34 9.49 -2.82 -12.77
C GLY A 34 8.42 -1.71 -12.76
N ILE A 35 8.83 -0.47 -12.48
CA ILE A 35 7.94 0.71 -12.53
C ILE A 35 7.44 0.96 -13.96
N ALA A 36 8.32 0.85 -14.96
CA ALA A 36 7.98 1.06 -16.35
C ALA A 36 6.97 0.02 -16.86
N VAL A 37 7.16 -1.26 -16.55
CA VAL A 37 6.22 -2.33 -16.93
C VAL A 37 4.85 -2.11 -16.27
N GLU A 38 4.80 -1.79 -14.98
CA GLU A 38 3.53 -1.58 -14.29
C GLU A 38 2.78 -0.35 -14.84
N THR A 39 3.48 0.75 -15.09
CA THR A 39 2.91 1.97 -15.71
C THR A 39 2.39 1.66 -17.12
N TRP A 40 3.19 0.99 -17.95
CA TRP A 40 2.82 0.59 -19.30
C TRP A 40 1.57 -0.30 -19.34
N LEU A 41 1.44 -1.23 -18.38
CA LEU A 41 0.25 -2.08 -18.25
C LEU A 41 -0.97 -1.25 -17.82
N ARG A 42 -0.79 -0.32 -16.87
CA ARG A 42 -1.84 0.55 -16.35
C ARG A 42 -2.45 1.41 -17.47
N ASP A 43 -1.62 1.96 -18.35
CA ASP A 43 -2.07 2.82 -19.45
C ASP A 43 -2.83 2.06 -20.56
N ARG A 44 -2.77 0.72 -20.56
CA ARG A 44 -3.43 -0.13 -21.56
C ARG A 44 -4.83 -0.56 -21.19
N THR A 45 -5.26 -0.32 -19.97
CA THR A 45 -6.56 -0.81 -19.51
C THR A 45 -7.13 0.04 -18.39
N VAL A 46 -8.45 0.19 -18.41
CA VAL A 46 -9.19 0.81 -17.30
C VAL A 46 -9.32 -0.11 -16.08
N LYS A 47 -8.98 -1.40 -16.23
CA LYS A 47 -9.02 -2.40 -15.16
C LYS A 47 -7.71 -2.37 -14.36
N ALA A 48 -7.78 -2.71 -13.08
CA ALA A 48 -6.57 -2.91 -12.29
C ALA A 48 -5.74 -4.07 -12.84
N VAL A 49 -4.45 -3.84 -13.06
CA VAL A 49 -3.51 -4.81 -13.65
C VAL A 49 -3.01 -5.85 -12.65
N SER A 50 -3.27 -5.62 -11.35
CA SER A 50 -2.92 -6.53 -10.25
C SER A 50 -3.84 -6.28 -9.05
N LYS A 51 -3.82 -7.19 -8.07
CA LYS A 51 -4.51 -6.99 -6.78
C LYS A 51 -3.96 -5.77 -6.04
N THR A 52 -2.65 -5.56 -6.09
CA THR A 52 -1.99 -4.36 -5.54
C THR A 52 -2.53 -3.09 -6.18
N ALA A 53 -2.63 -3.04 -7.51
CA ALA A 53 -3.20 -1.88 -8.21
C ALA A 53 -4.68 -1.66 -7.88
N LEU A 54 -5.44 -2.74 -7.66
CA LEU A 54 -6.84 -2.65 -7.23
C LEU A 54 -6.95 -2.04 -5.84
N LEU A 55 -6.20 -2.55 -4.86
CA LEU A 55 -6.18 -2.00 -3.50
C LEU A 55 -5.75 -0.54 -3.51
N ARG A 56 -4.71 -0.21 -4.26
CA ARG A 56 -4.23 1.17 -4.40
C ARG A 56 -5.29 2.11 -4.96
N ARG A 57 -6.04 1.69 -5.98
CA ARG A 57 -7.19 2.45 -6.50
C ARG A 57 -8.31 2.57 -5.46
N ALA A 58 -8.60 1.50 -4.72
CA ALA A 58 -9.62 1.52 -3.68
C ALA A 58 -9.25 2.48 -2.54
N THR A 59 -8.00 2.46 -2.07
CA THR A 59 -7.46 3.40 -1.08
C THR A 59 -7.68 4.85 -1.51
N ARG A 60 -7.34 5.19 -2.77
CA ARG A 60 -7.54 6.56 -3.29
C ARG A 60 -9.02 6.96 -3.34
N ARG A 61 -9.93 6.04 -3.63
CA ARG A 61 -11.38 6.33 -3.62
C ARG A 61 -11.90 6.54 -2.19
N LEU A 62 -11.47 5.70 -1.24
CA LEU A 62 -11.81 5.86 0.18
C LEU A 62 -11.40 7.24 0.70
N ILE A 63 -10.14 7.61 0.50
CA ILE A 63 -9.58 8.86 1.03
C ILE A 63 -10.09 10.08 0.28
N GLY A 64 -10.45 9.92 -0.99
CA GLY A 64 -11.07 10.97 -1.80
C GLY A 64 -12.48 11.37 -1.33
N GLY A 65 -13.04 10.70 -0.33
CA GLY A 65 -14.40 10.97 0.18
C GLY A 65 -15.49 10.51 -0.78
N ASP A 66 -15.22 9.49 -1.60
CA ASP A 66 -16.22 8.90 -2.49
C ASP A 66 -17.32 8.23 -1.63
N GLU A 67 -18.58 8.65 -1.79
CA GLU A 67 -19.74 8.14 -1.03
C GLU A 67 -19.96 6.63 -1.24
N VAL A 68 -19.30 6.05 -2.25
CA VAL A 68 -19.30 4.62 -2.58
C VAL A 68 -19.12 3.71 -1.38
N TRP A 69 -18.26 4.06 -0.41
CA TRP A 69 -18.09 3.22 0.78
C TRP A 69 -19.37 3.17 1.61
N THR A 70 -19.90 4.33 1.99
CA THR A 70 -21.12 4.45 2.80
C THR A 70 -22.34 3.92 2.05
N ASP A 71 -22.43 4.13 0.74
CA ASP A 71 -23.52 3.61 -0.10
C ASP A 71 -23.50 2.08 -0.18
N CYS A 72 -22.31 1.48 -0.27
CA CYS A 72 -22.17 0.02 -0.36
C CYS A 72 -22.31 -0.67 1.00
N TYR A 73 -21.95 0.03 2.08
CA TYR A 73 -21.88 -0.49 3.44
C TYR A 73 -22.56 0.47 4.44
N PRO A 74 -23.87 0.76 4.29
CA PRO A 74 -24.55 1.80 5.08
C PRO A 74 -24.62 1.46 6.57
N ASP A 75 -24.75 0.19 6.90
CA ASP A 75 -24.95 -0.30 8.28
C ASP A 75 -23.67 -0.97 8.84
N ILE A 76 -22.49 -0.69 8.27
CA ILE A 76 -21.26 -1.33 8.73
C ILE A 76 -20.82 -0.76 10.07
N GLU A 77 -20.84 -1.60 11.09
CA GLU A 77 -20.38 -1.22 12.43
C GLU A 77 -18.94 -1.65 12.68
N ARG A 78 -18.44 -2.69 11.98
CA ARG A 78 -17.14 -3.29 12.28
C ARG A 78 -16.45 -3.92 11.08
N ILE A 79 -15.13 -3.80 11.05
CA ILE A 79 -14.22 -4.45 10.11
C ILE A 79 -13.14 -5.18 10.92
N SER A 80 -13.08 -6.51 10.84
CA SER A 80 -12.08 -7.31 11.53
C SER A 80 -11.09 -7.94 10.53
N LEU A 81 -9.80 -7.61 10.67
CA LEU A 81 -8.70 -8.25 9.94
C LEU A 81 -8.10 -9.35 10.81
N VAL A 82 -8.31 -10.61 10.43
CA VAL A 82 -8.01 -11.76 11.30
C VAL A 82 -6.84 -12.60 10.82
N GLY A 83 -6.02 -13.07 11.78
CA GLY A 83 -4.93 -14.01 11.52
C GLY A 83 -3.73 -13.36 10.83
N VAL A 84 -3.57 -12.04 11.02
CA VAL A 84 -2.58 -11.21 10.34
C VAL A 84 -1.19 -11.47 10.91
N SER A 85 -0.28 -11.96 10.06
CA SER A 85 1.14 -12.15 10.38
C SER A 85 2.08 -11.15 9.72
N SER A 86 1.56 -10.36 8.80
CA SER A 86 2.26 -9.29 8.09
C SER A 86 1.24 -8.37 7.45
N ILE A 87 1.55 -7.09 7.34
CA ILE A 87 0.72 -6.11 6.63
C ILE A 87 1.59 -5.49 5.54
N PRO A 88 1.49 -5.98 4.29
CA PRO A 88 2.22 -5.38 3.19
C PRO A 88 1.72 -3.96 2.88
N ALA A 89 2.54 -3.19 2.18
CA ALA A 89 2.27 -1.79 1.87
C ALA A 89 0.86 -1.49 1.29
N PRO A 90 0.31 -2.24 0.31
CA PRO A 90 -1.04 -1.96 -0.19
C PRO A 90 -2.13 -2.17 0.88
N GLU A 91 -2.00 -3.16 1.75
CA GLU A 91 -2.94 -3.40 2.85
C GLU A 91 -2.81 -2.34 3.94
N VAL A 92 -1.59 -1.89 4.27
CA VAL A 92 -1.35 -0.77 5.19
C VAL A 92 -2.01 0.50 4.66
N ASP A 93 -1.80 0.81 3.38
CA ASP A 93 -2.37 1.99 2.74
C ASP A 93 -3.90 1.95 2.75
N PHE A 94 -4.48 0.78 2.48
CA PHE A 94 -5.92 0.58 2.54
C PHE A 94 -6.47 0.68 3.98
N LEU A 95 -5.78 0.11 4.96
CA LEU A 95 -6.13 0.23 6.38
C LEU A 95 -6.12 1.69 6.83
N HIS A 96 -5.12 2.48 6.43
CA HIS A 96 -5.09 3.92 6.68
C HIS A 96 -6.30 4.62 6.03
N GLY A 97 -6.64 4.25 4.80
CA GLY A 97 -7.85 4.74 4.13
C GLY A 97 -9.15 4.39 4.88
N LEU A 98 -9.26 3.19 5.44
CA LEU A 98 -10.42 2.82 6.26
C LEU A 98 -10.48 3.66 7.54
N CYS A 99 -9.37 3.80 8.27
CA CYS A 99 -9.32 4.58 9.50
C CYS A 99 -9.71 6.06 9.30
N THR A 100 -9.59 6.58 8.08
CA THR A 100 -9.93 7.96 7.73
C THR A 100 -11.32 8.11 7.11
N ALA A 101 -11.78 7.11 6.34
CA ALA A 101 -13.02 7.18 5.58
C ALA A 101 -14.26 6.63 6.29
N THR A 102 -14.10 5.85 7.37
CA THR A 102 -15.23 5.24 8.09
C THR A 102 -15.15 5.48 9.60
N THR A 103 -16.32 5.47 10.24
CA THR A 103 -16.48 5.46 11.71
C THR A 103 -16.64 4.05 12.27
N ALA A 104 -16.68 3.02 11.41
CA ALA A 104 -16.77 1.63 11.84
C ALA A 104 -15.57 1.23 12.69
N ASP A 105 -15.79 0.37 13.68
CA ASP A 105 -14.72 -0.20 14.51
C ASP A 105 -13.77 -1.03 13.63
N ILE A 106 -12.49 -0.69 13.63
CA ILE A 106 -11.46 -1.44 12.90
C ILE A 106 -10.65 -2.27 13.89
N GLU A 107 -10.76 -3.59 13.80
CA GLU A 107 -10.06 -4.53 14.66
C GLU A 107 -8.99 -5.31 13.89
N LEU A 108 -7.79 -5.40 14.46
CA LEU A 108 -6.67 -6.14 13.89
C LEU A 108 -6.27 -7.29 14.82
N HIS A 109 -6.55 -8.52 14.41
CA HIS A 109 -6.24 -9.72 15.18
C HIS A 109 -4.94 -10.36 14.67
N LEU A 110 -3.86 -10.05 15.36
CA LEU A 110 -2.50 -10.46 15.01
C LEU A 110 -2.18 -11.90 15.44
N ARG A 111 -1.33 -12.59 14.67
CA ARG A 111 -0.83 -13.91 15.10
C ARG A 111 0.12 -13.79 16.29
N PRO A 112 0.11 -14.75 17.26
CA PRO A 112 0.96 -14.70 18.45
C PRO A 112 2.47 -14.55 18.19
N GLY A 113 2.98 -15.08 17.06
CA GLY A 113 4.41 -14.99 16.73
C GLY A 113 4.85 -13.65 16.12
N THR A 114 3.92 -12.79 15.73
CA THR A 114 4.20 -11.52 15.04
C THR A 114 3.50 -10.34 15.70
N SER A 115 2.72 -10.57 16.76
CA SER A 115 1.85 -9.57 17.38
C SER A 115 2.65 -8.42 17.97
N GLU A 116 3.63 -8.70 18.83
CA GLU A 116 4.46 -7.67 19.45
C GLU A 116 5.19 -6.81 18.42
N TYR A 117 5.81 -7.47 17.43
CA TYR A 117 6.50 -6.81 16.33
C TYR A 117 5.56 -5.89 15.53
N LEU A 118 4.39 -6.40 15.13
CA LEU A 118 3.45 -5.62 14.33
C LEU A 118 2.77 -4.51 15.14
N THR A 119 2.42 -4.74 16.40
CA THR A 119 1.87 -3.70 17.29
C THR A 119 2.84 -2.54 17.43
N THR A 120 4.14 -2.83 17.60
CA THR A 120 5.18 -1.80 17.71
C THR A 120 5.33 -1.01 16.41
N ARG A 121 5.25 -1.69 15.27
CA ARG A 121 5.53 -1.09 13.96
C ARG A 121 4.32 -0.43 13.30
N LEU A 122 3.10 -0.77 13.72
CA LEU A 122 1.87 -0.34 13.08
C LEU A 122 1.72 1.20 12.98
N PRO A 123 2.03 1.99 14.02
CA PRO A 123 1.97 3.46 13.91
C PRO A 123 2.86 4.00 12.78
N ASP A 124 4.09 3.48 12.66
CA ASP A 124 5.03 3.88 11.60
C ASP A 124 4.59 3.40 10.22
N LEU A 125 3.90 2.27 10.13
CA LEU A 125 3.34 1.79 8.87
C LEU A 125 2.21 2.70 8.40
N LEU A 126 1.37 3.18 9.32
CA LEU A 126 0.23 4.06 9.03
C LEU A 126 0.61 5.53 8.83
N SER A 127 1.84 5.94 9.14
CA SER A 127 2.27 7.35 9.06
C SER A 127 2.63 7.84 7.66
N ILE A 128 2.31 7.07 6.61
CA ILE A 128 2.58 7.48 5.23
C ILE A 128 1.56 8.51 4.73
N ASP A 129 2.06 9.63 4.23
CA ASP A 129 1.24 10.68 3.64
C ASP A 129 0.67 10.22 2.29
N TYR A 130 -0.59 10.54 2.02
CA TYR A 130 -1.29 10.22 0.77
C TYR A 130 -1.18 8.74 0.36
N PRO A 131 -1.61 7.80 1.24
CA PRO A 131 -1.48 6.37 0.97
C PRO A 131 -2.18 6.00 -0.33
N GLY A 132 -1.60 5.03 -1.04
CA GLY A 132 -2.05 4.64 -2.36
C GLY A 132 -1.73 5.62 -3.48
N ARG A 133 -0.95 6.68 -3.24
CA ARG A 133 -0.27 7.41 -4.31
C ARG A 133 0.74 6.49 -5.02
N GLU A 134 0.91 6.70 -6.31
CA GLU A 134 1.86 5.95 -7.14
C GLU A 134 2.83 6.91 -7.83
N VAL A 135 4.07 6.46 -8.04
CA VAL A 135 4.99 7.16 -8.94
C VAL A 135 4.40 7.20 -10.35
N ASN A 136 4.53 8.34 -11.00
CA ASN A 136 4.32 8.50 -12.43
C ASN A 136 5.69 8.66 -13.07
N LEU A 137 5.95 7.90 -14.14
CA LEU A 137 7.12 8.12 -15.00
C LEU A 137 6.91 9.32 -15.91
#